data_AF-A0A8S2P826-F1
#
_entry.id   AF-A0A8S2P826-F1
#
_cell.length_a   1.000
_cell.length_b   1.000
_cell.length_c   1.000
_cell.angle_alpha   90.00
_cell.angle_beta   90.00
_cell.angle_gamma   90.00
#
_symmetry.space_group_name_H-M   'P 1'
#
loop_
_entity.id
_entity.type
_entity.pdbx_description
1 polymer ?
#
loop_
_entity_poly.entity_id
_entity_poly.type
_entity_poly.pdbx_seq_one_letter_code
_entity_poly.pdbx_strand_id
1 'polypeptide(L)'
;MKRCPYEIKFDPKNTLHMDFIYAASNLCAEMYNISQVKDRHKTQDYVATIELPGFIPKEDVTIYENDEQMNANNEMTFSNENETVETQQKMLKLPNLEGILNVNLKPLEFEKDDDTNFHIDFITAASNLRAKNYEIEPVERSRIKQIAGRIYLNNEYSIWDRFEVNEDMTVAELIEYFKVRPIALQIACESLNGTQIADVPNIKYKFR
;
A
#
# COMPACT_ATOMS: atom_id res chain seq x y z
N MET A 1 -5.58 -21.98 6.10
CA MET A 1 -6.48 -21.79 7.26
C MET A 1 -6.53 -20.31 7.59
N LYS A 2 -7.73 -19.73 7.74
CA LYS A 2 -7.91 -18.37 8.25
C LYS A 2 -7.53 -18.38 9.75
N ARG A 3 -6.61 -17.50 10.18
CA ARG A 3 -6.23 -17.38 11.60
C ARG A 3 -7.14 -16.37 12.28
N CYS A 4 -7.60 -16.66 13.50
CA CYS A 4 -8.38 -15.71 14.28
C CYS A 4 -7.46 -14.60 14.83
N PRO A 5 -7.84 -13.32 14.70
CA PRO A 5 -7.06 -12.23 15.27
C PRO A 5 -7.26 -12.10 16.78
N TYR A 6 -6.24 -11.63 17.47
CA TYR A 6 -6.27 -11.25 18.89
C TYR A 6 -6.13 -9.75 19.06
N GLU A 7 -6.83 -9.20 20.05
CA GLU A 7 -6.66 -7.80 20.45
C GLU A 7 -5.26 -7.57 21.03
N ILE A 8 -4.65 -6.45 20.66
CA ILE A 8 -3.41 -5.99 21.28
C ILE A 8 -3.79 -4.91 22.29
N LYS A 9 -3.53 -5.19 23.58
CA LYS A 9 -3.64 -4.18 24.62
C LYS A 9 -2.42 -3.28 24.56
N PHE A 10 -2.64 -1.98 24.34
CA PHE A 10 -1.55 -1.01 24.31
C PHE A 10 -0.78 -1.01 25.63
N ASP A 11 0.54 -0.87 25.53
CA ASP A 11 1.45 -0.85 26.68
C ASP A 11 2.60 0.10 26.35
N PRO A 12 2.76 1.23 27.08
CA PRO A 12 3.81 2.19 26.84
C PRO A 12 5.21 1.67 27.18
N LYS A 13 5.34 0.53 27.86
CA LYS A 13 6.63 -0.12 28.12
C LYS A 13 7.03 -1.08 27.01
N ASN A 14 6.09 -1.48 26.16
CA ASN A 14 6.37 -2.38 25.06
C ASN A 14 7.07 -1.61 23.92
N THR A 15 8.26 -2.08 23.53
CA THR A 15 9.06 -1.43 22.49
C THR A 15 8.29 -1.31 21.17
N LEU A 16 7.70 -2.41 20.69
CA LEU A 16 6.98 -2.46 19.41
C LEU A 16 5.76 -1.52 19.38
N HIS A 17 5.02 -1.45 20.48
CA HIS A 17 3.86 -0.55 20.57
C HIS A 17 4.30 0.92 20.50
N MET A 18 5.38 1.25 21.23
CA MET A 18 5.95 2.58 21.23
C MET A 18 6.64 2.94 19.92
N ASP A 19 7.26 1.99 19.22
CA ASP A 19 7.90 2.23 17.91
C ASP A 19 6.86 2.68 16.87
N PHE A 20 5.67 2.07 16.88
CA PHE A 20 4.57 2.48 16.03
C PHE A 20 4.13 3.91 16.33
N ILE A 21 3.86 4.24 17.60
CA ILE A 21 3.41 5.58 18.00
C ILE A 21 4.48 6.64 17.74
N TYR A 22 5.73 6.32 18.04
CA TYR A 22 6.86 7.21 17.84
C TYR A 22 7.08 7.51 16.35
N ALA A 23 7.08 6.50 15.47
CA ALA A 23 7.21 6.71 14.04
C ALA A 23 5.99 7.45 13.46
N ALA A 24 4.77 7.02 13.81
CA ALA A 24 3.53 7.62 13.31
C ALA A 24 3.40 9.09 13.69
N SER A 25 3.68 9.44 14.95
CA SER A 25 3.58 10.83 15.42
C SER A 25 4.58 11.76 14.73
N ASN A 26 5.80 11.30 14.45
CA ASN A 26 6.80 12.09 13.73
C ASN A 26 6.47 12.25 12.24
N LEU A 27 5.89 11.22 11.60
CA LEU A 27 5.38 11.31 10.24
C LEU A 27 4.18 12.25 10.14
N CYS A 28 3.25 12.18 11.09
CA CYS A 28 2.15 13.13 11.18
C CYS A 28 2.68 14.56 11.38
N ALA A 29 3.64 14.76 12.28
CA ALA A 29 4.24 16.08 12.48
C ALA A 29 4.82 16.65 11.17
N GLU A 30 5.55 15.83 10.39
CA GLU A 30 6.05 16.25 9.08
C GLU A 30 4.92 16.60 8.11
N MET A 31 3.88 15.77 8.02
CA MET A 31 2.74 16.02 7.15
C MET A 31 2.03 17.35 7.47
N TYR A 32 1.97 17.74 8.75
CA TYR A 32 1.40 19.01 9.20
C TYR A 32 2.41 20.17 9.26
N ASN A 33 3.66 19.97 8.81
CA ASN A 33 4.75 20.95 8.92
C ASN A 33 5.02 21.42 10.38
N ILE A 34 4.82 20.53 11.35
CA ILE A 34 5.13 20.74 12.77
C ILE A 34 6.49 20.11 13.08
N SER A 35 7.23 20.71 14.01
CA SER A 35 8.52 20.16 14.45
C SER A 35 8.35 18.77 15.08
N GLN A 36 9.08 17.81 14.53
CA GLN A 36 9.19 16.45 15.05
C GLN A 36 9.80 16.43 16.46
N VAL A 37 9.29 15.55 17.32
CA VAL A 37 9.82 15.31 18.66
C VAL A 37 10.55 13.98 18.64
N LYS A 38 11.88 14.03 18.50
CA LYS A 38 12.75 12.85 18.44
C LYS A 38 13.16 12.32 19.83
N ASP A 39 12.41 12.69 20.86
CA ASP A 39 12.62 12.25 22.25
C ASP A 39 11.57 11.22 22.62
N ARG A 40 11.99 9.95 22.62
CA ARG A 40 11.12 8.80 22.86
C ARG A 40 10.54 8.79 24.28
N HIS A 41 11.28 9.31 25.27
CA HIS A 41 10.80 9.33 26.66
C HIS A 41 9.65 10.32 26.82
N LYS A 42 9.75 11.50 26.22
CA LYS A 42 8.64 12.47 26.21
C LYS A 42 7.39 11.91 25.54
N THR A 43 7.54 11.20 24.42
CA THR A 43 6.41 10.51 23.77
C THR A 43 5.80 9.46 24.69
N GLN A 44 6.62 8.66 25.38
CA GLN A 44 6.15 7.64 26.31
C GLN A 44 5.37 8.23 27.49
N ASP A 45 5.91 9.28 28.11
CA ASP A 45 5.26 9.96 29.23
C ASP A 45 3.92 10.57 28.80
N TYR A 46 3.87 11.21 27.63
CA TYR A 46 2.64 11.81 27.11
C TYR A 46 1.58 10.76 26.76
N VAL A 47 1.96 9.67 26.12
CA VAL A 47 1.01 8.62 25.72
C VAL A 47 0.44 7.90 26.95
N ALA A 48 1.21 7.81 28.04
CA ALA A 48 0.74 7.23 29.29
C ALA A 48 -0.37 8.06 29.97
N THR A 49 -0.54 9.34 29.62
CA THR A 49 -1.64 10.17 30.15
C THR A 49 -2.93 10.10 29.34
N ILE A 50 -2.93 9.39 28.21
CA ILE A 50 -4.09 9.33 27.30
C ILE A 50 -5.03 8.20 27.73
N GLU A 51 -6.28 8.55 28.01
CA GLU A 51 -7.36 7.59 28.23
C GLU A 51 -8.11 7.35 26.90
N LEU A 52 -8.14 6.09 26.45
CA LEU A 52 -8.85 5.73 25.23
C LEU A 52 -10.29 5.32 25.55
N PRO A 53 -11.29 5.80 24.79
CA PRO A 53 -12.65 5.30 24.91
C PRO A 53 -12.69 3.81 24.53
N GLY A 54 -13.53 3.05 25.23
CA GLY A 54 -13.75 1.63 24.90
C GLY A 54 -14.32 1.48 23.48
N PHE A 55 -13.92 0.41 22.79
CA PHE A 55 -14.47 0.07 21.48
C PHE A 55 -15.91 -0.45 21.63
N ILE A 56 -16.84 0.15 20.88
CA ILE A 56 -18.24 -0.30 20.80
C ILE A 56 -18.45 -0.87 19.38
N PRO A 57 -18.76 -2.17 19.24
CA PRO A 57 -18.98 -2.77 17.93
C PRO A 57 -20.22 -2.16 17.27
N LYS A 58 -20.11 -1.87 15.98
CA LYS A 58 -21.24 -1.41 15.15
C LYS A 58 -21.87 -2.63 14.47
N GLU A 59 -23.19 -2.71 14.49
CA GLU A 59 -23.93 -3.84 13.90
C GLU A 59 -23.99 -3.77 12.37
N ASP A 60 -23.92 -2.56 11.79
CA ASP A 60 -24.04 -2.31 10.35
C ASP A 60 -22.72 -2.40 9.56
N VAL A 61 -21.75 -3.20 10.04
CA VAL A 61 -20.45 -3.35 9.36
C VAL A 61 -20.41 -4.64 8.55
N THR A 62 -20.49 -4.52 7.24
CA THR A 62 -20.32 -5.64 6.31
C THR A 62 -18.83 -5.97 6.13
N ILE A 63 -18.45 -7.23 6.37
CA ILE A 63 -17.10 -7.75 6.12
C ILE A 63 -17.19 -8.75 4.97
N TYR A 64 -16.48 -8.47 3.87
CA TYR A 64 -16.42 -9.37 2.73
C TYR A 64 -15.40 -10.47 2.94
N GLU A 65 -15.71 -11.68 2.50
CA GLU A 65 -14.82 -12.83 2.66
C GLU A 65 -13.82 -12.97 1.52
N ASN A 66 -14.11 -12.38 0.36
CA ASN A 66 -13.27 -12.40 -0.83
C ASN A 66 -13.44 -11.12 -1.66
N ASP A 67 -12.50 -10.93 -2.58
CA ASP A 67 -12.45 -9.73 -3.43
C ASP A 67 -13.62 -9.69 -4.43
N GLU A 68 -14.17 -10.83 -4.82
CA GLU A 68 -15.31 -10.91 -5.75
C GLU A 68 -16.59 -10.33 -5.13
N GLN A 69 -16.88 -10.67 -3.87
CA GLN A 69 -18.00 -10.14 -3.09
C GLN A 69 -17.83 -8.63 -2.87
N MET A 70 -16.61 -8.18 -2.55
CA MET A 70 -16.32 -6.76 -2.39
C MET A 70 -16.53 -5.98 -3.70
N ASN A 71 -16.02 -6.50 -4.81
CA ASN A 71 -16.13 -5.85 -6.12
C ASN A 71 -17.58 -5.80 -6.62
N ALA A 72 -18.34 -6.89 -6.45
CA ALA A 72 -19.76 -6.92 -6.81
C ALA A 72 -20.60 -5.90 -6.01
N ASN A 73 -20.31 -5.73 -4.71
CA ASN A 73 -20.99 -4.73 -3.90
C ASN A 73 -20.56 -3.30 -4.25
N ASN A 74 -19.28 -3.05 -4.56
CA ASN A 74 -18.84 -1.74 -5.03
C ASN A 74 -19.58 -1.36 -6.32
N GLU A 75 -19.69 -2.27 -7.29
CA GLU A 75 -20.41 -2.03 -8.55
C GLU A 75 -21.92 -1.75 -8.33
N MET A 76 -22.58 -2.43 -7.39
CA MET A 76 -23.97 -2.13 -7.03
C MET A 76 -24.13 -0.78 -6.30
N THR A 77 -23.16 -0.39 -5.49
CA THR A 77 -23.26 0.81 -4.64
C THR A 77 -23.21 2.09 -5.49
N PHE A 78 -22.39 2.13 -6.54
CA PHE A 78 -22.35 3.23 -7.53
C PHE A 78 -23.68 3.45 -8.28
N SER A 79 -24.63 2.51 -8.18
CA SER A 79 -25.92 2.55 -8.87
C SER A 79 -27.08 3.05 -8.01
N ASN A 80 -26.88 3.25 -6.70
CA ASN A 80 -27.96 3.51 -5.74
C ASN A 80 -28.05 4.97 -5.28
N GLU A 81 -29.19 5.63 -5.53
CA GLU A 81 -29.47 7.03 -5.16
C GLU A 81 -29.45 7.32 -3.65
N ASN A 82 -29.59 6.31 -2.78
CA ASN A 82 -29.64 6.48 -1.31
C ASN A 82 -28.28 6.86 -0.68
N GLU A 83 -27.16 6.58 -1.34
CA GLU A 83 -25.82 6.96 -0.87
C GLU A 83 -25.61 8.49 -0.91
N THR A 84 -26.45 9.19 -1.67
CA THR A 84 -26.39 10.65 -1.80
C THR A 84 -26.69 11.38 -0.50
N VAL A 85 -27.60 10.88 0.35
CA VAL A 85 -28.02 11.61 1.57
C VAL A 85 -26.94 11.55 2.65
N GLU A 86 -26.35 10.39 2.91
CA GLU A 86 -25.22 10.30 3.87
C GLU A 86 -24.00 11.06 3.37
N THR A 87 -23.69 10.97 2.07
CA THR A 87 -22.58 11.70 1.46
C THR A 87 -22.80 13.21 1.59
N GLN A 88 -24.01 13.70 1.35
CA GLN A 88 -24.40 15.09 1.56
C GLN A 88 -24.29 15.51 3.03
N GLN A 89 -24.72 14.66 3.97
CA GLN A 89 -24.55 14.93 5.40
C GLN A 89 -23.08 14.98 5.84
N LYS A 90 -22.22 14.13 5.27
CA LYS A 90 -20.77 14.16 5.51
C LYS A 90 -20.14 15.42 4.92
N MET A 91 -20.57 15.86 3.73
CA MET A 91 -20.13 17.12 3.11
C MET A 91 -20.48 18.34 3.97
N LEU A 92 -21.66 18.37 4.59
CA LEU A 92 -22.07 19.46 5.48
C LEU A 92 -21.23 19.57 6.76
N LYS A 93 -20.53 18.50 7.15
CA LYS A 93 -19.61 18.48 8.31
C LYS A 93 -18.19 18.96 7.96
N LEU A 94 -17.88 19.16 6.68
CA LEU A 94 -16.57 19.66 6.28
C LEU A 94 -16.42 21.12 6.70
N PRO A 95 -15.25 21.52 7.22
CA PRO A 95 -14.99 22.91 7.52
C PRO A 95 -15.08 23.76 6.25
N ASN A 96 -15.49 25.02 6.40
CA ASN A 96 -15.45 25.97 5.31
C ASN A 96 -14.00 26.24 4.88
N LEU A 97 -13.82 26.72 3.64
CA LEU A 97 -12.49 26.99 3.09
C LEU A 97 -11.70 27.97 3.97
N GLU A 98 -12.36 28.95 4.57
CA GLU A 98 -11.76 29.91 5.49
C GLU A 98 -11.12 29.27 6.73
N GLY A 99 -11.71 28.19 7.25
CA GLY A 99 -11.21 27.44 8.40
C GLY A 99 -9.95 26.61 8.13
N ILE A 100 -9.59 26.41 6.85
CA ILE A 100 -8.45 25.58 6.44
C ILE A 100 -7.36 26.36 5.69
N LEU A 101 -7.55 27.67 5.45
CA LEU A 101 -6.58 28.51 4.72
C LEU A 101 -5.16 28.47 5.31
N ASN A 102 -5.04 28.25 6.62
CA ASN A 102 -3.75 28.19 7.31
C ASN A 102 -3.20 26.76 7.48
N VAL A 103 -3.88 25.74 6.95
CA VAL A 103 -3.45 24.35 7.03
C VAL A 103 -2.62 24.02 5.79
N ASN A 104 -1.31 23.98 5.95
CA ASN A 104 -0.39 23.54 4.89
C ASN A 104 0.00 22.07 5.14
N LEU A 105 -0.58 21.16 4.35
CA LEU A 105 -0.23 19.74 4.40
C LEU A 105 0.82 19.41 3.36
N LYS A 106 1.88 18.73 3.80
CA LYS A 106 2.92 18.18 2.92
C LYS A 106 2.66 16.68 2.74
N PRO A 107 2.39 16.19 1.52
CA PRO A 107 2.39 14.76 1.25
C PRO A 107 3.75 14.15 1.62
N LEU A 108 3.74 13.00 2.29
CA LEU A 108 4.96 12.25 2.59
C LEU A 108 5.37 11.46 1.35
N GLU A 109 6.60 11.65 0.89
CA GLU A 109 7.20 10.89 -0.20
C GLU A 109 7.99 9.72 0.37
N PHE A 110 7.58 8.49 0.04
CA PHE A 110 8.25 7.31 0.56
C PHE A 110 9.71 7.22 0.09
N GLU A 111 10.62 7.18 1.05
CA GLU A 111 12.05 6.94 0.85
C GLU A 111 12.51 5.85 1.82
N LYS A 112 13.09 4.78 1.26
CA LYS A 112 13.52 3.59 1.99
C LYS A 112 14.96 3.67 2.46
N ASP A 113 15.80 4.44 1.76
CA ASP A 113 17.25 4.45 1.97
C ASP A 113 17.69 5.44 3.05
N ASP A 114 16.83 6.40 3.39
CA ASP A 114 17.01 7.30 4.54
C ASP A 114 16.46 6.67 5.82
N ASP A 115 17.37 6.29 6.72
CA ASP A 115 17.03 5.67 8.00
C ASP A 115 16.55 6.68 9.07
N THR A 116 16.50 7.99 8.76
CA THR A 116 16.15 9.06 9.70
C THR A 116 14.73 9.61 9.51
N ASN A 117 14.03 9.19 8.46
CA ASN A 117 12.71 9.70 8.04
C ASN A 117 11.51 8.92 8.61
N PHE A 118 11.74 7.89 9.42
CA PHE A 118 10.71 7.06 10.05
C PHE A 118 9.80 6.23 9.12
N HIS A 119 10.00 6.25 7.79
CA HIS A 119 9.15 5.49 6.86
C HIS A 119 9.24 3.98 7.10
N ILE A 120 10.47 3.45 7.07
CA ILE A 120 10.71 2.03 7.31
C ILE A 120 10.36 1.64 8.75
N ASP A 121 10.58 2.52 9.72
CA ASP A 121 10.25 2.27 11.12
C ASP A 121 8.74 2.12 11.32
N PHE A 122 7.95 3.00 10.70
CA PHE A 122 6.49 2.92 10.72
C PHE A 122 5.98 1.63 10.05
N ILE A 123 6.47 1.31 8.85
CA ILE A 123 6.06 0.09 8.13
C ILE A 123 6.44 -1.15 8.95
N THR A 124 7.61 -1.14 9.57
CA THR A 124 8.10 -2.24 10.40
C THR A 124 7.20 -2.46 11.60
N ALA A 125 6.95 -1.40 12.38
CA ALA A 125 6.13 -1.50 13.57
C ALA A 125 4.67 -1.85 13.24
N ALA A 126 4.09 -1.23 12.21
CA ALA A 126 2.73 -1.50 11.76
C ALA A 126 2.55 -2.96 11.30
N SER A 127 3.48 -3.45 10.48
CA SER A 127 3.44 -4.83 9.97
C SER A 127 3.62 -5.84 11.10
N ASN A 128 4.53 -5.58 12.03
CA ASN A 128 4.78 -6.47 13.17
C ASN A 128 3.63 -6.47 14.19
N LEU A 129 2.97 -5.33 14.42
CA LEU A 129 1.74 -5.27 15.20
C LEU A 129 0.63 -6.10 14.54
N ARG A 130 0.46 -5.97 13.22
CA ARG A 130 -0.52 -6.76 12.48
C ARG A 130 -0.20 -8.25 12.47
N ALA A 131 1.08 -8.61 12.36
CA ALA A 131 1.56 -9.98 12.47
C ALA A 131 1.23 -10.56 13.85
N LYS A 132 1.47 -9.79 14.92
CA LYS A 132 1.14 -10.16 16.29
C LYS A 132 -0.37 -10.39 16.50
N ASN A 133 -1.25 -9.65 15.83
CA ASN A 133 -2.68 -9.95 15.88
C ASN A 133 -3.00 -11.38 15.43
N TYR A 134 -2.21 -11.97 14.52
CA TYR A 134 -2.45 -13.31 13.95
C TYR A 134 -1.41 -14.35 14.36
N GLU A 135 -0.66 -14.09 15.43
CA GLU A 135 0.42 -14.97 15.90
C GLU A 135 1.40 -15.32 14.77
N ILE A 136 1.72 -14.33 13.94
CA ILE A 136 2.75 -14.42 12.90
C ILE A 136 4.03 -13.84 13.51
N GLU A 137 5.15 -14.52 13.27
CA GLU A 137 6.46 -14.07 13.73
C GLU A 137 6.78 -12.68 13.17
N PRO A 138 7.24 -11.74 14.02
CA PRO A 138 7.64 -10.43 13.56
C PRO A 138 8.88 -10.53 12.67
N VAL A 139 9.00 -9.57 11.75
CA VAL A 139 10.10 -9.51 10.80
C VAL A 139 10.97 -8.30 11.13
N GLU A 140 12.29 -8.50 11.06
CA GLU A 140 13.28 -7.46 11.30
C GLU A 140 13.18 -6.32 10.29
N ARG A 141 13.52 -5.12 10.76
CA ARG A 141 13.51 -3.87 9.97
C ARG A 141 14.23 -3.99 8.63
N SER A 142 15.39 -4.67 8.62
CA SER A 142 16.21 -4.88 7.41
C SER A 142 15.48 -5.67 6.33
N ARG A 143 14.77 -6.73 6.73
CA ARG A 143 13.98 -7.56 5.81
C ARG A 143 12.76 -6.81 5.31
N ILE A 144 12.12 -6.01 6.15
CA ILE A 144 11.01 -5.14 5.74
C ILE A 144 11.49 -4.06 4.76
N LYS A 145 12.66 -3.44 4.99
CA LYS A 145 13.28 -2.49 4.04
C LYS A 145 13.51 -3.12 2.66
N GLN A 146 13.98 -4.37 2.60
CA GLN A 146 14.12 -5.10 1.34
C GLN A 146 12.79 -5.33 0.61
N ILE A 147 11.74 -5.72 1.36
CA ILE A 147 10.41 -6.01 0.81
C ILE A 147 9.70 -4.73 0.36
N ALA A 148 9.65 -3.71 1.24
CA ALA A 148 9.01 -2.41 0.97
C ALA A 148 9.69 -1.67 -0.18
N GLY A 149 11.00 -1.83 -0.33
CA GLY A 149 11.79 -1.27 -1.42
C GLY A 149 11.76 -2.05 -2.72
N ARG A 150 11.03 -3.17 -2.79
CA ARG A 150 11.02 -4.12 -3.92
C ARG A 150 12.42 -4.59 -4.37
N ILE A 151 13.42 -4.59 -3.48
CA ILE A 151 14.82 -4.87 -3.85
C ILE A 151 14.99 -6.33 -4.33
N TYR A 152 14.11 -7.25 -3.92
CA TYR A 152 14.17 -8.67 -4.31
C TYR A 152 12.81 -9.31 -4.62
N LEU A 153 11.79 -8.52 -5.01
CA LEU A 153 10.49 -9.08 -5.44
C LEU A 153 10.23 -8.94 -6.94
N ASN A 154 11.22 -8.51 -7.72
CA ASN A 154 11.20 -8.57 -9.18
C ASN A 154 12.26 -9.58 -9.66
N ASN A 155 11.91 -10.87 -9.66
CA ASN A 155 12.30 -11.72 -10.78
C ASN A 155 11.37 -11.50 -11.99
N GLU A 156 10.54 -10.44 -11.96
CA GLU A 156 9.70 -10.01 -13.05
C GLU A 156 10.06 -8.55 -13.38
N TYR A 157 10.51 -8.38 -14.61
CA TYR A 157 11.07 -7.19 -15.22
C TYR A 157 10.27 -5.90 -14.96
N SER A 158 10.96 -4.77 -14.83
CA SER A 158 10.34 -3.44 -14.75
C SER A 158 9.98 -2.92 -16.14
N ILE A 159 9.07 -1.94 -16.25
CA ILE A 159 8.69 -1.30 -17.53
C ILE A 159 9.88 -0.61 -18.26
N TRP A 160 11.02 -0.48 -17.57
CA TRP A 160 12.22 0.17 -18.05
C TRP A 160 13.28 -0.84 -18.52
N ASP A 161 13.02 -2.13 -18.37
CA ASP A 161 13.95 -3.18 -18.77
C ASP A 161 13.91 -3.31 -20.30
N ARG A 162 15.02 -2.99 -20.96
CA ARG A 162 15.19 -3.19 -22.39
C ARG A 162 15.94 -4.48 -22.65
N PHE A 163 15.38 -5.33 -23.50
CA PHE A 163 16.09 -6.49 -24.03
C PHE A 163 16.93 -6.05 -25.23
N GLU A 164 18.23 -5.97 -25.05
CA GLU A 164 19.16 -5.81 -26.17
C GLU A 164 19.36 -7.17 -26.84
N VAL A 165 18.77 -7.33 -28.02
CA VAL A 165 19.08 -8.44 -28.91
C VAL A 165 20.24 -7.97 -29.77
N ASN A 166 21.39 -8.61 -29.63
CA ASN A 166 22.50 -8.40 -30.54
C ASN A 166 22.28 -9.28 -31.76
N GLU A 167 22.26 -8.66 -32.95
CA GLU A 167 22.11 -9.23 -34.30
C GLU A 167 20.69 -9.10 -34.92
N ASP A 168 20.68 -8.93 -36.26
CA ASP A 168 19.48 -8.88 -37.10
C ASP A 168 18.80 -10.27 -37.10
N MET A 169 18.01 -10.52 -36.07
CA MET A 169 17.32 -11.78 -35.85
C MET A 169 15.97 -11.82 -36.58
N THR A 170 15.57 -12.99 -37.08
CA THR A 170 14.24 -13.15 -37.70
C THR A 170 13.12 -13.20 -36.64
N VAL A 171 11.88 -12.90 -37.04
CA VAL A 171 10.70 -12.95 -36.13
C VAL A 171 10.52 -14.34 -35.52
N ALA A 172 10.85 -15.41 -36.25
CA ALA A 172 10.75 -16.79 -35.74
C ALA A 172 11.76 -17.05 -34.62
N GLU A 173 13.01 -16.61 -34.81
CA GLU A 173 14.08 -16.74 -33.82
C GLU A 173 13.82 -15.85 -32.58
N LEU A 174 13.19 -14.67 -32.77
CA LEU A 174 12.74 -13.81 -31.66
C LEU A 174 11.70 -14.50 -30.78
N ILE A 175 10.71 -15.14 -31.40
CA ILE A 175 9.69 -15.89 -30.68
C ILE A 175 10.32 -17.06 -29.91
N GLU A 176 11.31 -17.74 -30.50
CA GLU A 176 12.01 -18.85 -29.84
C GLU A 176 12.91 -18.36 -28.69
N TYR A 177 13.62 -17.25 -28.87
CA TYR A 177 14.44 -16.58 -27.86
C TYR A 177 13.67 -16.31 -26.57
N PHE A 178 12.41 -15.88 -26.67
CA PHE A 178 11.56 -15.62 -25.51
C PHE A 178 10.83 -16.85 -24.97
N LYS A 179 10.60 -17.91 -25.77
CA LYS A 179 9.98 -19.16 -25.30
C LYS A 179 10.87 -19.99 -24.37
N VAL A 180 12.18 -19.92 -24.56
CA VAL A 180 13.16 -20.72 -23.78
C VAL A 180 13.50 -20.05 -22.44
N ARG A 181 13.19 -18.76 -22.29
CA ARG A 181 13.36 -18.03 -21.03
C ARG A 181 12.06 -18.10 -20.21
N PRO A 182 12.12 -18.15 -18.87
CA PRO A 182 10.94 -18.17 -18.00
C PRO A 182 10.28 -16.77 -17.93
N ILE A 183 10.00 -16.19 -19.09
CA ILE A 183 9.34 -14.91 -19.26
C ILE A 183 8.03 -15.24 -19.94
N ALA A 184 6.94 -15.29 -19.20
CA ALA A 184 5.61 -15.47 -19.76
C ALA A 184 5.19 -14.18 -20.49
N LEU A 185 5.80 -13.92 -21.64
CA LEU A 185 5.50 -12.77 -22.49
C LEU A 185 4.52 -13.24 -23.56
N GLN A 186 3.25 -12.91 -23.38
CA GLN A 186 2.26 -13.02 -24.45
C GLN A 186 2.50 -11.84 -25.40
N ILE A 187 3.30 -12.06 -26.45
CA ILE A 187 3.63 -11.06 -27.46
C ILE A 187 2.32 -10.65 -28.18
N ALA A 188 1.78 -9.49 -27.83
CA ALA A 188 0.71 -8.85 -28.57
C ALA A 188 1.32 -7.80 -29.50
N CYS A 189 1.38 -8.16 -30.79
CA CYS A 189 1.60 -7.31 -31.97
C CYS A 189 2.67 -6.20 -31.84
N GLU A 190 3.88 -6.46 -32.35
CA GLU A 190 4.84 -5.38 -32.61
C GLU A 190 4.36 -4.54 -33.80
N SER A 191 4.33 -3.20 -33.65
CA SER A 191 4.17 -2.27 -34.75
C SER A 191 5.42 -1.38 -34.82
N LEU A 192 6.10 -1.37 -35.96
CA LEU A 192 7.13 -0.39 -36.28
C LEU A 192 6.48 0.73 -37.09
N ASN A 193 6.55 1.97 -36.58
CA ASN A 193 6.09 3.18 -37.28
C ASN A 193 4.67 3.09 -37.87
N GLY A 194 3.72 2.55 -37.11
CA GLY A 194 2.31 2.48 -37.52
C GLY A 194 1.98 1.47 -38.60
N THR A 195 2.93 0.58 -38.95
CA THR A 195 2.66 -0.56 -39.86
C THR A 195 2.66 -1.85 -39.06
N GLN A 196 1.56 -2.59 -39.13
CA GLN A 196 1.39 -3.88 -38.46
C GLN A 196 2.17 -4.95 -39.25
N ILE A 197 3.07 -5.67 -38.58
CA ILE A 197 4.05 -6.55 -39.25
C ILE A 197 3.64 -8.03 -39.22
N ALA A 198 2.70 -8.44 -38.37
CA ALA A 198 2.14 -9.80 -38.35
C ALA A 198 0.80 -9.91 -37.59
N ASP A 199 -0.16 -10.64 -38.17
CA ASP A 199 -1.36 -11.13 -37.48
C ASP A 199 -1.13 -12.58 -37.00
N VAL A 200 -1.28 -12.83 -35.70
CA VAL A 200 -1.16 -14.17 -35.11
C VAL A 200 -2.56 -14.77 -34.94
N PRO A 201 -2.93 -15.90 -35.60
CA PRO A 201 -4.34 -16.27 -35.80
C PRO A 201 -5.13 -16.78 -34.57
N ASN A 202 -4.67 -16.68 -33.32
CA ASN A 202 -5.31 -17.41 -32.21
C ASN A 202 -5.27 -16.72 -30.82
N ILE A 203 -5.36 -15.39 -30.76
CA ILE A 203 -5.47 -14.70 -29.46
C ILE A 203 -6.88 -14.11 -29.30
N LYS A 204 -7.64 -14.62 -28.31
CA LYS A 204 -8.87 -13.98 -27.84
C LYS A 204 -8.50 -12.73 -27.05
N TYR A 205 -8.89 -11.58 -27.56
CA TYR A 205 -8.75 -10.30 -26.86
C TYR A 205 -9.69 -10.24 -25.67
N LYS A 206 -9.15 -10.05 -24.46
CA LYS A 206 -9.92 -9.63 -23.30
C LYS A 206 -9.43 -8.23 -22.94
N PHE A 207 -10.12 -7.22 -23.47
CA PHE A 207 -9.91 -5.84 -23.05
C PHE A 207 -10.52 -5.66 -21.64
N ARG A 208 -9.73 -5.12 -20.72
CA ARG A 208 -10.22 -4.46 -19.50
C ARG A 208 -9.56 -3.10 -19.42
#